data_AF-A0A8T3QNG5-F1
#
_entry.id   AF-A0A8T3QNG5-F1
#
_cell.length_a   1.000
_cell.length_b   1.000
_cell.length_c   1.000
_cell.angle_alpha   90.00
_cell.angle_beta   90.00
_cell.angle_gamma   90.00
#
_symmetry.space_group_name_H-M   'P 1'
#
loop_
_entity.id
_entity.type
_entity.pdbx_description
1 polymer ?
#
loop_
_entity_poly.entity_id
_entity_poly.type
_entity_poly.pdbx_seq_one_letter_code
_entity_poly.pdbx_strand_id
1 'polypeptide(L)'
;MMSRGALLTGLGVVGAIILAGCSIGPGGGGGPAPTQLVRPYPAGCVDFDLDDRRCAAVVAIARHELRLDDPAATIELLSEPPPVGCGPQEDGTVIVCTRSGGHTAVIVRFDPASGPAREYQFHCGVGSQGSIACHENPIIRIATPMDAYHDIPCAGEDAIGNPTGCATPVPAIEASAQSAARPLTVPALDIPIDDDGAYSVEIGRVGIVNGVLKDARAKLSGETLPDVILLDGIRMALEPIDPAGKAFLNIYEHGWTPGVEEARVVLHFHVIQHEPGAVLPIRDVAVR
;
A
#
# COMPACT_ATOMS: atom_id res chain seq x y z
N MET A 1 5.36 11.81 73.48
CA MET A 1 4.06 12.46 73.14
C MET A 1 3.99 12.50 71.63
N MET A 2 3.26 11.58 70.98
CA MET A 2 1.81 11.69 70.67
C MET A 2 1.54 12.95 69.83
N SER A 3 0.88 12.95 68.67
CA SER A 3 -0.10 12.02 68.11
C SER A 3 -0.36 12.30 66.62
N ARG A 4 -0.58 11.21 65.88
CA ARG A 4 -1.49 10.94 64.74
C ARG A 4 -2.19 12.08 64.00
N GLY A 5 -2.19 11.97 62.67
CA GLY A 5 -3.20 12.49 61.74
C GLY A 5 -3.37 11.55 60.54
N ALA A 6 -4.53 10.90 60.48
CA ALA A 6 -5.06 9.92 59.50
C ALA A 6 -5.32 10.56 58.10
N LEU A 7 -5.02 9.90 56.97
CA LEU A 7 -5.80 8.88 56.22
C LEU A 7 -6.73 9.48 55.15
N LEU A 8 -6.44 9.23 53.87
CA LEU A 8 -7.45 8.97 52.83
C LEU A 8 -6.79 8.34 51.59
N THR A 9 -6.98 7.04 51.52
CA THR A 9 -6.75 6.11 50.42
C THR A 9 -7.69 6.41 49.25
N GLY A 10 -7.13 6.74 48.09
CA GLY A 10 -7.82 6.62 46.80
C GLY A 10 -7.16 5.51 45.99
N LEU A 11 -7.76 4.31 46.00
CA LEU A 11 -7.42 3.23 45.07
C LEU A 11 -7.87 3.65 43.66
N GLY A 12 -6.96 4.19 42.87
CA GLY A 12 -7.12 4.26 41.41
C GLY A 12 -6.75 2.91 40.82
N VAL A 13 -7.74 2.11 40.44
CA VAL A 13 -7.53 0.92 39.62
C VAL A 13 -7.12 1.40 38.23
N VAL A 14 -5.81 1.43 37.98
CA VAL A 14 -5.26 1.55 36.62
C VAL A 14 -5.48 0.20 35.96
N GLY A 15 -6.63 0.05 35.29
CA GLY A 15 -6.85 -1.04 34.36
C GLY A 15 -5.87 -0.88 33.22
N ALA A 16 -4.77 -1.63 33.26
CA ALA A 16 -3.91 -1.81 32.10
C ALA A 16 -4.74 -2.55 31.04
N ILE A 17 -5.28 -1.80 30.09
CA ILE A 17 -5.74 -2.37 28.83
C ILE A 17 -4.47 -2.80 28.12
N ILE A 18 -4.11 -4.08 28.28
CA ILE A 18 -3.17 -4.74 27.40
C ILE A 18 -3.91 -4.84 26.07
N LEU A 19 -3.72 -3.85 25.20
CA LEU A 19 -3.92 -4.00 23.77
C LEU A 19 -2.91 -5.06 23.33
N ALA A 20 -3.34 -6.32 23.34
CA ALA A 20 -2.67 -7.38 22.60
C ALA A 20 -2.81 -7.00 21.13
N GLY A 21 -1.89 -6.18 20.63
CA GLY A 21 -1.71 -5.99 19.21
C GLY A 21 -1.43 -7.36 18.61
N CYS A 22 -2.28 -7.82 17.70
CA CYS A 22 -1.94 -8.92 16.82
C CYS A 22 -0.75 -8.46 15.99
N SER A 23 0.46 -8.78 16.44
CA SER A 23 1.65 -8.75 15.60
C SER A 23 1.45 -9.82 14.53
N ILE A 24 1.11 -9.40 13.32
CA ILE A 24 1.32 -10.18 12.10
C ILE A 24 2.85 -10.22 11.91
N GLY A 25 3.50 -11.08 12.67
CA GLY A 25 4.90 -11.41 12.46
C GLY A 25 5.02 -12.32 11.23
N PRO A 26 6.19 -12.36 10.57
CA PRO A 26 6.47 -13.38 9.58
C PRO A 26 6.37 -14.74 10.28
N GLY A 27 5.38 -15.54 9.88
CA GLY A 27 5.03 -16.81 10.51
C GLY A 27 6.24 -17.74 10.62
N GLY A 28 6.50 -18.24 11.83
CA GLY A 28 7.50 -19.28 12.07
C GLY A 28 7.10 -20.59 11.39
N GLY A 29 8.10 -21.30 10.83
CA GLY A 29 7.95 -22.49 9.98
C GLY A 29 7.36 -23.74 10.67
N GLY A 30 6.11 -23.65 11.13
CA GLY A 30 5.26 -24.80 11.44
C GLY A 30 4.69 -25.41 10.15
N GLY A 31 4.35 -26.70 10.21
CA GLY A 31 3.55 -27.33 9.14
C GLY A 31 2.14 -26.72 9.05
N PRO A 32 1.41 -26.97 7.95
CA PRO A 32 0.04 -26.52 7.79
C PRO A 32 -0.86 -27.00 8.94
N ALA A 33 -1.87 -26.22 9.31
CA ALA A 33 -2.86 -26.70 10.26
C ALA A 33 -3.65 -27.89 9.66
N PRO A 34 -4.08 -28.89 10.46
CA PRO A 34 -4.77 -30.08 9.93
C PRO A 34 -6.05 -29.79 9.12
N THR A 35 -6.65 -28.62 9.37
CA THR A 35 -7.89 -28.14 8.76
C THR A 35 -7.66 -27.19 7.60
N GLN A 36 -6.40 -26.88 7.29
CA GLN A 36 -6.02 -25.99 6.21
C GLN A 36 -6.14 -26.73 4.88
N LEU A 37 -6.74 -26.09 3.88
CA LEU A 37 -6.65 -26.58 2.51
C LEU A 37 -5.20 -26.42 2.06
N VAL A 38 -4.58 -27.50 1.59
CA VAL A 38 -3.23 -27.48 0.99
C VAL A 38 -3.34 -28.01 -0.43
N ARG A 39 -2.82 -27.24 -1.39
CA ARG A 39 -2.81 -27.63 -2.79
C ARG A 39 -1.48 -27.30 -3.46
N PRO A 40 -0.91 -28.23 -4.25
CA PRO A 40 0.31 -27.95 -5.00
C PRO A 40 0.03 -26.97 -6.15
N TYR A 41 0.91 -25.99 -6.35
CA TYR A 41 0.88 -25.14 -7.53
C TYR A 41 1.48 -25.89 -8.75
N PRO A 42 0.90 -25.74 -9.97
CA PRO A 42 -0.24 -24.90 -10.33
C PRO A 42 -1.61 -25.59 -10.21
N ALA A 43 -1.67 -26.90 -9.94
CA ALA A 43 -2.94 -27.65 -9.95
C ALA A 43 -3.97 -27.12 -8.92
N GLY A 44 -3.51 -26.49 -7.84
CA GLY A 44 -4.32 -25.94 -6.78
C GLY A 44 -5.06 -24.64 -7.07
N CYS A 45 -4.72 -23.93 -8.16
CA CYS A 45 -5.24 -22.58 -8.42
C CYS A 45 -6.78 -22.52 -8.46
N VAL A 46 -7.41 -23.53 -9.06
CA VAL A 46 -8.87 -23.64 -9.17
C VAL A 46 -9.58 -23.73 -7.82
N ASP A 47 -8.94 -24.31 -6.80
CA ASP A 47 -9.53 -24.41 -5.46
C ASP A 47 -9.54 -23.07 -4.70
N PHE A 48 -8.84 -22.06 -5.24
CA PHE A 48 -8.82 -20.68 -4.74
C PHE A 48 -9.52 -19.70 -5.67
N ASP A 49 -10.27 -20.19 -6.66
CA ASP A 49 -10.96 -19.38 -7.68
C ASP A 49 -10.01 -18.43 -8.43
N LEU A 50 -8.76 -18.85 -8.65
CA LEU A 50 -7.77 -18.12 -9.45
C LEU A 50 -7.60 -18.78 -10.81
N ASP A 51 -7.69 -17.99 -11.89
CA ASP A 51 -7.24 -18.45 -13.20
C ASP A 51 -5.71 -18.68 -13.20
N ASP A 52 -5.22 -19.42 -14.20
CA ASP A 52 -3.79 -19.79 -14.29
C ASP A 52 -2.86 -18.57 -14.26
N ARG A 53 -3.27 -17.46 -14.89
CA ARG A 53 -2.48 -16.24 -15.01
C ARG A 53 -2.41 -15.50 -13.68
N ARG A 54 -3.54 -15.34 -12.99
CA ARG A 54 -3.60 -14.70 -11.67
C ARG A 54 -2.91 -15.54 -10.61
N CYS A 55 -3.05 -16.85 -10.67
CA CYS A 55 -2.36 -17.75 -9.78
C CYS A 55 -0.83 -17.65 -9.96
N ALA A 56 -0.35 -17.63 -11.20
CA ALA A 56 1.07 -17.41 -11.49
C ALA A 56 1.56 -16.05 -10.93
N ALA A 57 0.77 -14.99 -11.07
CA ALA A 57 1.11 -13.68 -10.51
C ALA A 57 1.14 -13.66 -8.98
N VAL A 58 0.16 -14.26 -8.31
CA VAL A 58 0.14 -14.42 -6.84
C VAL A 58 1.42 -15.11 -6.36
N VAL A 59 1.84 -16.18 -7.04
CA VAL A 59 3.09 -16.87 -6.72
C VAL A 59 4.32 -16.00 -7.01
N ALA A 60 4.36 -15.29 -8.13
CA ALA A 60 5.46 -14.41 -8.49
C ALA A 60 5.63 -13.24 -7.49
N ILE A 61 4.52 -12.63 -7.07
CA ILE A 61 4.50 -11.58 -6.04
C ILE A 61 5.00 -12.14 -4.71
N ALA A 62 4.50 -13.30 -4.28
CA ALA A 62 4.97 -13.92 -3.04
C ALA A 62 6.48 -14.19 -3.07
N ARG A 63 6.99 -14.67 -4.20
CA ARG A 63 8.42 -14.93 -4.40
C ARG A 63 9.23 -13.64 -4.32
N HIS A 64 8.76 -12.57 -4.96
CA HIS A 64 9.39 -11.24 -4.93
C HIS A 64 9.45 -10.69 -3.49
N GLU A 65 8.32 -10.67 -2.78
CA GLU A 65 8.21 -10.16 -1.41
C GLU A 65 9.08 -10.93 -0.42
N LEU A 66 9.13 -12.25 -0.60
CA LEU A 66 10.00 -13.10 0.20
C LEU A 66 11.47 -12.99 -0.23
N ARG A 67 11.80 -12.39 -1.38
CA ARG A 67 13.17 -12.37 -1.95
C ARG A 67 13.74 -13.78 -2.07
N LEU A 68 12.96 -14.67 -2.68
CA LEU A 68 13.30 -16.07 -2.85
C LEU A 68 13.84 -16.33 -4.26
N ASP A 69 15.12 -16.68 -4.33
CA ASP A 69 15.82 -17.00 -5.58
C ASP A 69 16.00 -18.51 -5.81
N ASP A 70 15.32 -19.37 -5.04
CA ASP A 70 15.38 -20.83 -5.20
C ASP A 70 14.37 -21.32 -6.24
N PRO A 71 14.79 -21.65 -7.47
CA PRO A 71 13.88 -22.17 -8.50
C PRO A 71 13.43 -23.61 -8.21
N ALA A 72 14.11 -24.33 -7.32
CA ALA A 72 13.79 -25.71 -6.95
C ALA A 72 12.79 -25.79 -5.78
N ALA A 73 12.41 -24.65 -5.17
CA ALA A 73 11.43 -24.63 -4.11
C ALA A 73 10.08 -25.20 -4.60
N THR A 74 9.52 -26.15 -3.85
CA THR A 74 8.14 -26.59 -4.08
C THR A 74 7.19 -25.52 -3.58
N ILE A 75 6.05 -25.39 -4.26
CA ILE A 75 5.10 -24.31 -4.02
C ILE A 75 3.75 -24.91 -3.67
N GLU A 76 3.24 -24.52 -2.51
CA GLU A 76 1.91 -24.88 -2.05
C GLU A 76 1.06 -23.62 -1.87
N LEU A 77 -0.20 -23.73 -2.25
CA LEU A 77 -1.24 -22.75 -1.96
C LEU A 77 -2.02 -23.27 -0.76
N LEU A 78 -2.12 -22.45 0.27
CA LEU A 78 -2.86 -22.78 1.47
C LEU A 78 -4.01 -21.80 1.71
N SER A 79 -5.14 -22.32 2.19
CA SER A 79 -6.18 -21.46 2.75
C SER A 79 -5.71 -20.86 4.07
N GLU A 80 -6.39 -19.83 4.56
CA GLU A 80 -6.21 -19.46 5.95
C GLU A 80 -6.62 -20.62 6.88
N PRO A 81 -5.90 -20.88 7.98
CA PRO A 81 -6.41 -21.79 9.00
C PRO A 81 -7.72 -21.25 9.59
N PRO A 82 -8.70 -22.11 9.91
CA PRO A 82 -9.90 -21.66 10.58
C PRO A 82 -9.55 -21.05 11.95
N PRO A 83 -10.35 -20.09 12.46
CA PRO A 83 -10.12 -19.55 13.78
C PRO A 83 -10.14 -20.66 14.84
N VAL A 84 -9.40 -20.46 15.94
CA VAL A 84 -9.34 -21.44 17.03
C VAL A 84 -10.75 -21.70 17.59
N GLY A 85 -11.09 -22.98 17.77
CA GLY A 85 -12.43 -23.40 18.22
C GLY A 85 -13.46 -23.54 17.11
N CYS A 86 -13.05 -23.34 15.85
CA CYS A 86 -13.88 -23.54 14.67
C CYS A 86 -13.52 -24.86 13.97
N GLY A 87 -14.49 -25.49 13.32
CA GLY A 87 -14.37 -26.79 12.68
C GLY A 87 -14.85 -27.95 13.56
N PRO A 88 -14.54 -29.20 13.17
CA PRO A 88 -14.89 -30.39 13.93
C PRO A 88 -14.26 -30.37 15.31
N GLN A 89 -15.07 -30.63 16.33
CA GLN A 89 -14.65 -30.78 17.72
C GLN A 89 -14.53 -32.27 18.10
N GLU A 90 -13.81 -32.57 19.18
CA GLU A 90 -13.63 -33.94 19.66
C GLU A 90 -14.95 -34.63 20.05
N ASP A 91 -15.98 -33.85 20.40
CA ASP A 91 -17.32 -34.34 20.74
C ASP A 91 -18.21 -34.60 19.51
N GLY A 92 -17.67 -34.44 18.29
CA GLY A 92 -18.37 -34.60 17.02
C GLY A 92 -19.18 -33.38 16.58
N THR A 93 -19.20 -32.30 17.37
CA THR A 93 -19.85 -31.04 16.99
C THR A 93 -19.02 -30.34 15.92
N VAL A 94 -19.66 -29.71 14.93
CA VAL A 94 -18.97 -28.84 13.95
C VAL A 94 -19.33 -27.39 14.27
N ILE A 95 -18.34 -26.63 14.74
CA ILE A 95 -18.50 -25.19 14.98
C ILE A 95 -18.19 -24.45 13.69
N VAL A 96 -19.23 -23.98 13.00
CA VAL A 96 -19.05 -23.17 11.79
C VAL A 96 -18.84 -21.71 12.19
N CYS A 97 -17.61 -21.24 12.07
CA CYS A 97 -17.31 -19.82 12.23
C CYS A 97 -17.39 -19.14 10.87
N THR A 98 -18.25 -18.14 10.77
CA THR A 98 -18.24 -17.20 9.65
C THR A 98 -17.39 -16.01 10.06
N ARG A 99 -16.34 -15.73 9.30
CA ARG A 99 -15.57 -14.50 9.51
C ARG A 99 -16.32 -13.36 8.84
N SER A 100 -16.76 -12.39 9.64
CA SER A 100 -17.28 -11.12 9.12
C SER A 100 -16.20 -10.49 8.23
N GLY A 101 -16.48 -10.34 6.92
CA GLY A 101 -15.54 -9.77 5.93
C GLY A 101 -15.18 -10.67 4.75
N GLY A 102 -15.53 -11.97 4.79
CA GLY A 102 -15.45 -12.85 3.61
C GLY A 102 -14.04 -13.03 3.02
N HIS A 103 -12.99 -12.89 3.84
CA HIS A 103 -11.61 -12.95 3.38
C HIS A 103 -11.19 -14.40 3.10
N THR A 104 -10.91 -14.73 1.84
CA THR A 104 -10.08 -15.89 1.53
C THR A 104 -8.65 -15.38 1.56
N ALA A 105 -7.87 -15.78 2.56
CA ALA A 105 -6.43 -15.59 2.45
C ALA A 105 -5.86 -16.72 1.58
N VAL A 106 -5.14 -16.35 0.52
CA VAL A 106 -4.28 -17.29 -0.21
C VAL A 106 -2.90 -17.15 0.40
N ILE A 107 -2.42 -18.20 1.05
CA ILE A 107 -1.06 -18.25 1.57
C ILE A 107 -0.22 -19.02 0.56
N VAL A 108 0.80 -18.37 0.02
CA VAL A 108 1.78 -19.04 -0.85
C VAL A 108 2.94 -19.48 0.02
N ARG A 109 3.15 -20.78 0.10
CA ARG A 109 4.27 -21.39 0.80
C ARG A 109 5.29 -21.88 -0.19
N PHE A 110 6.54 -21.52 0.07
CA PHE A 110 7.72 -22.05 -0.59
C PHE A 110 8.44 -22.95 0.39
N ASP A 111 8.63 -24.21 0.03
CA ASP A 111 9.51 -25.14 0.72
C ASP A 111 10.81 -25.24 -0.10
N PRO A 112 11.86 -24.47 0.26
CA PRO A 112 13.13 -24.49 -0.46
C PRO A 112 13.86 -25.82 -0.29
N ALA A 113 14.76 -26.15 -1.22
CA ALA A 113 15.52 -27.41 -1.16
C ALA A 113 16.41 -27.49 0.11
N SER A 114 16.80 -26.34 0.64
CA SER A 114 17.50 -26.20 1.91
C SER A 114 16.94 -25.03 2.71
N GLY A 115 16.64 -25.27 3.98
CA GLY A 115 16.18 -24.23 4.90
C GLY A 115 14.72 -24.38 5.29
N PRO A 116 14.21 -23.44 6.11
CA PRO A 116 12.81 -23.46 6.54
C PRO A 116 11.89 -23.05 5.40
N ALA A 117 10.66 -23.58 5.43
CA ALA A 117 9.57 -23.09 4.62
C ALA A 117 9.31 -21.60 4.87
N ARG A 118 8.85 -20.90 3.84
CA ARG A 118 8.53 -19.47 3.91
C ARG A 118 7.19 -19.20 3.27
N GLU A 119 6.40 -18.37 3.93
CA GLU A 119 5.02 -18.13 3.55
C GLU A 119 4.78 -16.64 3.33
N TYR A 120 4.01 -16.31 2.30
CA TYR A 120 3.47 -14.98 2.08
C TYR A 120 1.95 -15.06 1.99
N GLN A 121 1.28 -14.23 2.77
CA GLN A 121 -0.17 -14.24 2.89
C GLN A 121 -0.78 -13.09 2.08
N PHE A 122 -1.60 -13.44 1.09
CA PHE A 122 -2.47 -12.49 0.42
C PHE A 122 -3.80 -12.40 1.14
N HIS A 123 -4.33 -11.18 1.21
CA HIS A 123 -5.69 -10.95 1.67
C HIS A 123 -6.57 -10.76 0.44
N CYS A 124 -7.27 -11.82 0.02
CA CYS A 124 -8.23 -11.77 -1.10
C CYS A 124 -9.64 -11.56 -0.50
N GLY A 125 -9.89 -10.34 -0.04
CA GLY A 125 -11.20 -9.94 0.52
C GLY A 125 -12.23 -9.59 -0.56
N VAL A 126 -13.48 -9.42 -0.14
CA VAL A 126 -14.53 -8.87 -1.01
C VAL A 126 -14.46 -7.34 -1.00
N GLY A 127 -14.40 -6.70 -2.17
CA GLY A 127 -14.40 -5.24 -2.33
C GLY A 127 -12.99 -4.62 -2.45
N SER A 128 -12.85 -3.33 -2.13
CA SER A 128 -11.60 -2.56 -2.32
C SER A 128 -10.48 -2.86 -1.31
N GLN A 129 -10.64 -3.91 -0.50
CA GLN A 129 -9.68 -4.30 0.55
C GLN A 129 -8.87 -5.54 0.17
N GLY A 130 -9.16 -6.15 -0.98
CA GLY A 130 -8.39 -7.27 -1.52
C GLY A 130 -7.08 -6.81 -2.15
N SER A 131 -6.04 -7.64 -2.06
CA SER A 131 -4.81 -7.44 -2.83
C SER A 131 -5.14 -7.41 -4.34
N ILE A 132 -4.51 -6.49 -5.07
CA ILE A 132 -4.60 -6.37 -6.53
C ILE A 132 -4.26 -7.72 -7.21
N ALA A 133 -3.42 -8.54 -6.57
CA ALA A 133 -3.03 -9.85 -7.05
C ALA A 133 -4.19 -10.87 -7.14
N CYS A 134 -5.21 -10.74 -6.28
CA CYS A 134 -6.25 -11.75 -6.11
C CYS A 134 -7.50 -11.55 -6.98
N HIS A 135 -7.61 -10.43 -7.69
CA HIS A 135 -8.77 -10.14 -8.53
C HIS A 135 -8.39 -10.20 -10.00
N GLU A 136 -9.24 -10.79 -10.83
CA GLU A 136 -9.06 -10.77 -12.29
C GLU A 136 -9.02 -9.32 -12.82
N ASN A 137 -9.89 -8.49 -12.27
CA ASN A 137 -10.11 -7.10 -12.67
C ASN A 137 -9.98 -6.16 -11.46
N PRO A 138 -8.77 -6.00 -10.89
CA PRO A 138 -8.58 -5.17 -9.72
C PRO A 138 -8.81 -3.71 -10.10
N ILE A 139 -9.48 -2.95 -9.21
CA ILE A 139 -9.57 -1.49 -9.34
C ILE A 139 -8.21 -0.92 -8.95
N ILE A 140 -7.48 -0.40 -9.93
CA ILE A 140 -6.15 0.20 -9.71
C ILE A 140 -6.31 1.71 -9.60
N ARG A 141 -5.83 2.27 -8.49
CA ARG A 141 -5.73 3.72 -8.28
C ARG A 141 -4.28 4.14 -8.36
N ILE A 142 -4.04 5.32 -8.92
CA ILE A 142 -2.71 5.94 -8.89
C ILE A 142 -2.59 6.64 -7.54
N ALA A 143 -1.69 6.17 -6.69
CA ALA A 143 -1.31 6.86 -5.48
C ALA A 143 -0.60 8.16 -5.87
N THR A 144 -1.04 9.28 -5.34
CA THR A 144 -0.53 10.61 -5.65
C THR A 144 0.18 11.20 -4.43
N PRO A 145 1.07 12.19 -4.60
CA PRO A 145 1.62 12.90 -3.45
C PRO A 145 0.51 13.45 -2.55
N MET A 146 -0.64 13.85 -3.12
CA MET A 146 -1.78 14.38 -2.35
C MET A 146 -2.42 13.38 -1.39
N ASP A 147 -2.23 12.06 -1.59
CA ASP A 147 -2.80 11.05 -0.68
C ASP A 147 -2.08 11.01 0.67
N ALA A 148 -0.81 11.47 0.71
CA ALA A 148 -0.01 11.64 1.93
C ALA A 148 0.25 13.10 2.27
N TYR A 149 -0.05 14.03 1.36
CA TYR A 149 0.09 15.47 1.56
C TYR A 149 -1.01 15.95 2.51
N HIS A 150 -0.66 15.95 3.78
CA HIS A 150 -1.48 16.55 4.81
C HIS A 150 -0.74 17.77 5.34
N ASP A 151 -1.07 18.94 4.79
CA ASP A 151 -0.91 20.19 5.53
C ASP A 151 -1.96 20.17 6.64
N ILE A 152 -1.77 19.32 7.67
CA ILE A 152 -2.64 19.33 8.84
C ILE A 152 -2.40 20.67 9.51
N PRO A 153 -3.40 21.57 9.51
CA PRO A 153 -3.26 22.81 10.22
C PRO A 153 -3.01 22.52 11.69
N CYS A 154 -2.16 23.30 12.33
CA CYS A 154 -2.00 23.25 13.78
C CYS A 154 -3.38 23.36 14.45
N ALA A 155 -3.56 22.78 15.62
CA ALA A 155 -4.82 22.80 16.34
C ALA A 155 -5.39 24.24 16.44
N GLY A 156 -6.49 24.52 15.73
CA GLY A 156 -7.17 25.83 15.74
C GLY A 156 -7.35 26.54 14.39
N GLU A 157 -6.87 26.00 13.27
CA GLU A 157 -7.16 26.56 11.93
C GLU A 157 -8.55 26.11 11.41
N ASP A 158 -9.36 27.05 10.93
CA ASP A 158 -10.62 26.74 10.26
C ASP A 158 -10.36 26.26 8.82
N ALA A 159 -11.37 25.66 8.16
CA ALA A 159 -11.27 25.15 6.78
C ALA A 159 -10.98 26.24 5.71
N ILE A 160 -10.73 27.49 6.13
CA ILE A 160 -10.48 28.67 5.31
C ILE A 160 -9.05 29.23 5.59
N GLY A 161 -8.28 28.61 6.50
CA GLY A 161 -6.88 28.98 6.74
C GLY A 161 -6.70 30.22 7.61
N ASN A 162 -7.61 30.50 8.55
CA ASN A 162 -7.38 31.58 9.52
C ASN A 162 -6.39 31.12 10.62
N PRO A 163 -5.22 31.78 10.75
CA PRO A 163 -4.14 31.33 11.60
C PRO A 163 -4.42 31.72 13.05
N THR A 164 -5.12 30.85 13.76
CA THR A 164 -5.26 30.96 15.22
C THR A 164 -4.74 29.69 15.88
N GLY A 165 -3.43 29.44 15.79
CA GLY A 165 -2.85 28.27 16.47
C GLY A 165 -1.50 27.74 16.00
N CYS A 166 -0.95 28.19 14.86
CA CYS A 166 0.35 27.70 14.40
C CYS A 166 1.54 28.47 15.00
N ALA A 167 2.50 27.75 15.58
CA ALA A 167 3.76 28.31 16.07
C ALA A 167 4.65 28.85 14.92
N THR A 168 4.41 28.42 13.67
CA THR A 168 5.11 28.93 12.48
C THR A 168 4.15 28.93 11.28
N PRO A 169 3.49 30.06 10.97
CA PRO A 169 2.62 30.13 9.80
C PRO A 169 3.43 29.92 8.52
N VAL A 170 2.86 29.21 7.55
CA VAL A 170 3.45 29.12 6.20
C VAL A 170 3.49 30.53 5.61
N PRO A 171 4.64 31.01 5.10
CA PRO A 171 4.70 32.33 4.49
C PRO A 171 3.71 32.47 3.34
N ALA A 172 3.23 33.69 3.12
CA ALA A 172 2.36 33.97 1.98
C ALA A 172 3.08 33.64 0.66
N ILE A 173 2.31 33.09 -0.29
CA ILE A 173 2.80 32.81 -1.64
C ILE A 173 3.30 34.10 -2.30
N GLU A 174 4.48 34.06 -2.88
CA GLU A 174 5.09 35.18 -3.58
C GLU A 174 4.42 35.38 -4.94
N ALA A 175 3.93 36.59 -5.22
CA ALA A 175 3.30 36.91 -6.50
C ALA A 175 4.25 36.69 -7.70
N SER A 176 5.55 36.97 -7.51
CA SER A 176 6.59 36.69 -8.50
C SER A 176 6.75 35.21 -8.77
N ALA A 177 6.79 34.37 -7.73
CA ALA A 177 6.85 32.91 -7.86
C ALA A 177 5.59 32.38 -8.56
N GLN A 178 4.41 32.88 -8.19
CA GLN A 178 3.15 32.49 -8.82
C GLN A 178 3.14 32.82 -10.32
N SER A 179 3.68 33.98 -10.71
CA SER A 179 3.77 34.38 -12.13
C SER A 179 4.79 33.57 -12.94
N ALA A 180 5.81 33.02 -12.26
CA ALA A 180 6.89 32.25 -12.88
C ALA A 180 6.64 30.73 -12.88
N ALA A 181 5.65 30.26 -12.12
CA ALA A 181 5.34 28.85 -12.01
C ALA A 181 4.87 28.24 -13.33
N ARG A 182 5.13 26.94 -13.45
CA ARG A 182 4.87 26.17 -14.67
C ARG A 182 4.10 24.91 -14.29
N PRO A 183 2.76 24.96 -14.25
CA PRO A 183 1.97 23.77 -13.95
C PRO A 183 2.15 22.73 -15.06
N LEU A 184 2.13 21.45 -14.69
CA LEU A 184 2.09 20.35 -15.64
C LEU A 184 0.63 19.95 -15.90
N THR A 185 0.26 19.81 -17.16
CA THR A 185 -1.03 19.24 -17.57
C THR A 185 -0.80 18.31 -18.75
N VAL A 186 -1.12 17.03 -18.57
CA VAL A 186 -1.05 16.01 -19.63
C VAL A 186 -2.42 15.37 -19.75
N PRO A 187 -3.18 15.62 -20.84
CA PRO A 187 -4.54 15.10 -20.98
C PRO A 187 -4.56 13.58 -21.10
N ALA A 188 -3.59 13.02 -21.85
CA ALA A 188 -3.43 11.60 -22.04
C ALA A 188 -1.95 11.26 -22.28
N LEU A 189 -1.52 10.15 -21.70
CA LEU A 189 -0.23 9.51 -21.94
C LEU A 189 -0.45 8.00 -21.97
N ASP A 190 0.04 7.34 -23.01
CA ASP A 190 0.03 5.90 -23.12
C ASP A 190 1.47 5.41 -22.92
N ILE A 191 1.69 4.63 -21.86
CA ILE A 191 3.01 4.09 -21.54
C ILE A 191 3.05 2.64 -22.05
N PRO A 192 3.87 2.31 -23.06
CA PRO A 192 4.02 0.93 -23.49
C PRO A 192 4.68 0.12 -22.37
N ILE A 193 4.18 -1.09 -22.16
CA ILE A 193 4.77 -2.07 -21.24
C ILE A 193 5.46 -3.12 -22.10
N ASP A 194 6.79 -3.06 -22.13
CA ASP A 194 7.67 -3.84 -23.00
C ASP A 194 8.54 -4.86 -22.26
N ASP A 195 8.56 -4.80 -20.92
CA ASP A 195 9.27 -5.74 -20.04
C ASP A 195 8.53 -5.96 -18.70
N ASP A 196 8.88 -7.03 -18.00
CA ASP A 196 8.54 -7.23 -16.60
C ASP A 196 9.58 -6.53 -15.71
N GLY A 197 9.17 -6.03 -14.55
CA GLY A 197 10.04 -5.39 -13.57
C GLY A 197 9.65 -3.96 -13.22
N ALA A 198 10.62 -3.21 -12.72
CA ALA A 198 10.41 -1.85 -12.21
C ALA A 198 10.42 -0.81 -13.34
N TYR A 199 9.40 0.03 -13.36
CA TYR A 199 9.26 1.17 -14.25
C TYR A 199 9.38 2.48 -13.48
N SER A 200 10.09 3.43 -14.08
CA SER A 200 10.20 4.82 -13.63
C SER A 200 10.07 5.72 -14.86
N VAL A 201 8.88 6.31 -15.04
CA VAL A 201 8.52 7.05 -16.26
C VAL A 201 8.35 8.53 -15.93
N GLU A 202 9.25 9.37 -16.43
CA GLU A 202 9.11 10.83 -16.34
C GLU A 202 7.97 11.30 -17.25
N ILE A 203 6.94 11.88 -16.64
CA ILE A 203 5.76 12.43 -17.32
C ILE A 203 6.03 13.85 -17.81
N GLY A 204 6.85 14.59 -17.06
CA GLY A 204 7.25 15.94 -17.39
C GLY A 204 7.81 16.70 -16.19
N ARG A 205 8.03 17.99 -16.40
CA ARG A 205 8.58 18.90 -15.39
C ARG A 205 7.53 19.92 -14.97
N VAL A 206 7.62 20.34 -13.72
CA VAL A 206 6.71 21.31 -13.09
C VAL A 206 7.52 22.31 -12.28
N GLY A 207 7.08 23.57 -12.32
CA GLY A 207 7.58 24.63 -11.45
C GLY A 207 6.56 24.87 -10.33
N ILE A 208 6.90 24.45 -9.11
CA ILE A 208 6.06 24.55 -7.92
C ILE A 208 6.26 25.90 -7.23
N VAL A 209 5.17 26.59 -6.95
CA VAL A 209 5.20 27.92 -6.33
C VAL A 209 5.64 27.79 -4.88
N ASN A 210 6.77 28.39 -4.54
CA ASN A 210 7.32 28.40 -3.19
C ASN A 210 7.50 27.02 -2.52
N GLY A 211 7.61 25.94 -3.32
CA GLY A 211 7.61 24.56 -2.82
C GLY A 211 6.26 24.05 -2.29
N VAL A 212 5.18 24.82 -2.48
CA VAL A 212 3.83 24.46 -2.04
C VAL A 212 3.09 23.73 -3.15
N LEU A 213 2.83 22.43 -2.94
CA LEU A 213 2.07 21.60 -3.86
C LEU A 213 0.57 21.78 -3.60
N LYS A 214 -0.16 22.30 -4.58
CA LYS A 214 -1.60 22.55 -4.44
C LYS A 214 -2.44 21.37 -4.92
N ASP A 215 -1.96 20.69 -5.95
CA ASP A 215 -2.73 19.68 -6.67
C ASP A 215 -1.76 18.75 -7.39
N ALA A 216 -1.90 17.46 -7.18
CA ALA A 216 -1.23 16.43 -7.94
C ALA A 216 -2.20 15.27 -8.13
N ARG A 217 -2.66 15.08 -9.37
CA ARG A 217 -3.55 13.98 -9.73
C ARG A 217 -3.15 13.33 -11.04
N ALA A 218 -3.51 12.07 -11.17
CA ALA A 218 -3.49 11.30 -12.41
C ALA A 218 -4.57 10.21 -12.30
N LYS A 219 -5.04 9.72 -13.43
CA LYS A 219 -6.01 8.61 -13.50
C LYS A 219 -5.57 7.56 -14.50
N LEU A 220 -6.05 6.34 -14.33
CA LEU A 220 -6.03 5.33 -15.38
C LEU A 220 -7.27 5.48 -16.27
N SER A 221 -7.10 5.29 -17.57
CA SER A 221 -8.20 5.18 -18.53
C SER A 221 -8.85 3.81 -18.35
N GLY A 222 -9.95 3.77 -17.59
CA GLY A 222 -10.52 2.52 -17.12
C GLY A 222 -9.93 2.12 -15.76
N GLU A 223 -10.76 1.56 -14.90
CA GLU A 223 -10.33 1.22 -13.53
C GLU A 223 -9.56 -0.10 -13.46
N THR A 224 -9.48 -0.85 -14.56
CA THR A 224 -8.93 -2.21 -14.62
C THR A 224 -7.88 -2.32 -15.73
N LEU A 225 -6.88 -3.17 -15.51
CA LEU A 225 -5.79 -3.44 -16.46
C LEU A 225 -5.70 -4.94 -16.72
N PRO A 226 -6.55 -5.49 -17.61
CA PRO A 226 -6.54 -6.93 -17.86
C PRO A 226 -5.20 -7.41 -18.45
N ASP A 227 -4.48 -6.55 -19.17
CA ASP A 227 -3.25 -6.92 -19.89
C ASP A 227 -1.98 -6.72 -19.06
N VAL A 228 -2.07 -6.16 -17.85
CA VAL A 228 -0.92 -5.85 -16.99
C VAL A 228 -1.20 -6.27 -15.55
N ILE A 229 -0.25 -6.99 -14.96
CA ILE A 229 -0.28 -7.33 -13.53
C ILE A 229 0.77 -6.51 -12.80
N LEU A 230 0.31 -5.70 -11.83
CA LEU A 230 1.17 -4.88 -10.99
C LEU A 230 1.41 -5.54 -9.63
N LEU A 231 2.57 -5.28 -9.05
CA LEU A 231 2.93 -5.68 -7.68
C LEU A 231 2.10 -4.89 -6.63
N ASP A 232 2.23 -3.56 -6.64
CA ASP A 232 1.72 -2.66 -5.58
C ASP A 232 0.73 -1.60 -6.09
N GLY A 233 0.51 -1.55 -7.40
CA GLY A 233 -0.19 -0.45 -8.08
C GLY A 233 0.79 0.57 -8.69
N ILE A 234 0.31 1.82 -8.83
CA ILE A 234 1.05 2.89 -9.50
C ILE A 234 1.18 4.06 -8.54
N ARG A 235 2.39 4.59 -8.40
CA ARG A 235 2.66 5.76 -7.57
C ARG A 235 3.19 6.91 -8.43
N MET A 236 2.51 8.04 -8.39
CA MET A 236 3.05 9.30 -8.85
C MET A 236 3.92 9.93 -7.76
N ALA A 237 5.14 10.30 -8.13
CA ALA A 237 6.07 11.00 -7.27
C ALA A 237 6.44 12.36 -7.85
N LEU A 238 6.68 13.31 -6.94
CA LEU A 238 7.31 14.59 -7.26
C LEU A 238 8.77 14.52 -6.81
N GLU A 239 9.68 14.49 -7.77
CA GLU A 239 11.10 14.37 -7.50
C GLU A 239 11.80 15.70 -7.76
N PRO A 240 12.58 16.24 -6.82
CA PRO A 240 13.41 17.41 -7.06
C PRO A 240 14.33 17.20 -8.25
N ILE A 241 14.56 18.28 -9.02
CA ILE A 241 15.62 18.29 -10.03
C ILE A 241 17.00 18.37 -9.37
N ASP A 242 17.11 19.14 -8.27
CA ASP A 242 18.32 19.18 -7.46
C ASP A 242 18.43 17.89 -6.63
N PRO A 243 19.51 17.09 -6.78
CA PRO A 243 19.73 15.89 -5.97
C PRO A 243 19.81 16.15 -4.46
N ALA A 244 20.13 17.39 -4.04
CA ALA A 244 20.12 17.80 -2.64
C ALA A 244 18.73 18.29 -2.16
N GLY A 245 17.77 18.39 -3.08
CA GLY A 245 16.41 18.81 -2.79
C GLY A 245 15.66 17.81 -1.90
N LYS A 246 14.72 18.31 -1.11
CA LYS A 246 13.89 17.49 -0.23
C LYS A 246 12.67 16.94 -0.95
N ALA A 247 12.13 15.84 -0.44
CA ALA A 247 10.90 15.26 -0.98
C ALA A 247 9.68 16.14 -0.67
N PHE A 248 8.79 16.30 -1.66
CA PHE A 248 7.54 17.04 -1.54
C PHE A 248 6.47 16.22 -0.78
N LEU A 249 6.65 16.06 0.53
CA LEU A 249 5.73 15.29 1.39
C LEU A 249 4.63 16.17 2.03
N ASN A 250 5.01 17.31 2.60
CA ASN A 250 4.14 18.39 3.08
C ASN A 250 4.98 19.66 3.27
N ILE A 251 4.36 20.83 3.40
CA ILE A 251 5.11 22.10 3.52
C ILE A 251 5.95 22.21 4.80
N TYR A 252 5.58 21.49 5.87
CA TYR A 252 6.29 21.54 7.15
C TYR A 252 7.57 20.69 7.17
N GLU A 253 7.59 19.59 6.42
CA GLU A 253 8.77 18.72 6.26
C GLU A 253 9.68 19.20 5.14
N HIS A 254 9.07 19.51 3.99
CA HIS A 254 9.77 20.04 2.82
C HIS A 254 10.38 21.41 3.14
N GLY A 255 9.58 22.27 3.76
CA GLY A 255 9.92 23.65 4.06
C GLY A 255 9.54 24.59 2.91
N TRP A 256 9.54 25.88 3.24
CA TRP A 256 9.25 26.93 2.27
C TRP A 256 10.50 27.29 1.45
N THR A 257 10.34 27.36 0.13
CA THR A 257 11.41 27.72 -0.80
C THR A 257 11.07 29.08 -1.45
N PRO A 258 11.97 30.08 -1.48
CA PRO A 258 11.72 31.29 -2.26
C PRO A 258 11.62 31.00 -3.76
N GLY A 259 10.72 31.68 -4.47
CA GLY A 259 10.59 31.54 -5.93
C GLY A 259 9.91 30.24 -6.38
N VAL A 260 10.36 29.72 -7.52
CA VAL A 260 9.82 28.51 -8.14
C VAL A 260 10.78 27.35 -7.90
N GLU A 261 10.25 26.27 -7.34
CA GLU A 261 10.99 25.04 -7.15
C GLU A 261 10.68 24.08 -8.30
N GLU A 262 11.71 23.66 -9.02
CA GLU A 262 11.56 22.76 -10.16
C GLU A 262 11.58 21.30 -9.72
N ALA A 263 10.59 20.55 -10.19
CA ALA A 263 10.47 19.12 -9.96
C ALA A 263 10.14 18.38 -11.25
N ARG A 264 10.41 17.08 -11.25
CA ARG A 264 9.97 16.12 -12.27
C ARG A 264 8.85 15.26 -11.68
N VAL A 265 7.83 15.05 -12.50
CA VAL A 265 6.69 14.21 -12.19
C VAL A 265 6.98 12.82 -12.75
N VAL A 266 7.07 11.83 -11.89
CA VAL A 266 7.48 10.47 -12.26
C VAL A 266 6.41 9.48 -11.83
N LEU A 267 6.05 8.54 -12.71
CA LEU A 267 5.25 7.37 -12.34
C LEU A 267 6.18 6.19 -12.05
N HIS A 268 6.04 5.64 -10.85
CA HIS A 268 6.73 4.44 -10.38
C HIS A 268 5.72 3.31 -10.26
N PHE A 269 6.03 2.16 -10.85
CA PHE A 269 5.24 0.94 -10.72
C PHE A 269 6.11 -0.26 -11.03
N HIS A 270 5.68 -1.46 -10.62
CA HIS A 270 6.37 -2.71 -10.89
C HIS A 270 5.42 -3.67 -11.59
N VAL A 271 5.79 -4.08 -12.80
CA VAL A 271 5.06 -5.03 -13.63
C VAL A 271 5.56 -6.43 -13.31
N ILE A 272 4.66 -7.32 -12.92
CA ILE A 272 4.96 -8.74 -12.66
C ILE A 272 4.75 -9.58 -13.91
N GLN A 273 3.78 -9.19 -14.73
CA GLN A 273 3.47 -9.86 -15.98
C GLN A 273 2.74 -8.88 -16.91
N HIS A 274 3.01 -8.96 -18.20
CA HIS A 274 2.27 -8.23 -19.23
C HIS A 274 1.97 -9.09 -20.45
N GLU A 275 0.90 -8.74 -21.18
CA GLU A 275 0.63 -9.29 -22.51
C GLU A 275 1.39 -8.50 -23.59
N PRO A 276 1.75 -9.10 -24.74
CA PRO A 276 2.41 -8.37 -25.82
C PRO A 276 1.60 -7.17 -26.32
N GLY A 277 2.23 -6.00 -26.34
CA GLY A 277 1.58 -4.76 -26.75
C GLY A 277 0.71 -4.11 -25.65
N ALA A 278 0.82 -4.58 -24.41
CA ALA A 278 0.17 -3.95 -23.28
C ALA A 278 0.57 -2.48 -23.14
N VAL A 279 -0.40 -1.66 -22.72
CA VAL A 279 -0.23 -0.23 -22.52
C VAL A 279 -0.86 0.15 -21.19
N LEU A 280 -0.21 1.07 -20.49
CA LEU A 280 -0.75 1.72 -19.31
C LEU A 280 -1.30 3.12 -19.69
N PRO A 281 -2.63 3.27 -19.85
CA PRO A 281 -3.22 4.51 -20.33
C PRO A 281 -3.47 5.48 -19.17
N ILE A 282 -2.60 6.47 -19.02
CA ILE A 282 -2.69 7.53 -18.01
C ILE A 282 -3.47 8.73 -18.57
N ARG A 283 -4.38 9.30 -17.77
CA ARG A 283 -5.26 10.42 -18.14
C ARG A 283 -5.29 11.50 -17.07
N ASP A 284 -5.70 12.69 -17.47
CA ASP A 284 -5.98 13.83 -16.60
C ASP A 284 -4.83 14.18 -15.62
N VAL A 285 -3.58 14.05 -16.06
CA VAL A 285 -2.44 14.41 -15.21
C VAL A 285 -2.44 15.92 -15.00
N ALA A 286 -2.44 16.35 -13.74
CA ALA A 286 -2.31 17.75 -13.38
C ALA A 286 -1.45 17.88 -12.14
N VAL A 287 -0.43 18.74 -12.21
CA VAL A 287 0.46 19.05 -11.09
C VAL A 287 0.72 20.55 -11.03
N ARG A 288 0.51 21.18 -9.87
CA ARG A 288 0.68 22.63 -9.66
C ARG A 288 0.78 23.03 -8.19
#